data_AF-A0A183KNW2-F1
#
_entry.id   AF-A0A183KNW2-F1
#
_cell.length_a   1.000
_cell.length_b   1.000
_cell.length_c   1.000
_cell.angle_alpha   90.00
_cell.angle_beta   90.00
_cell.angle_gamma   90.00
#
_symmetry.space_group_name_H-M   'P 1'
#
loop_
_entity.id
_entity.type
_entity.pdbx_description
1 polymer ?
#
loop_
_entity_poly.entity_id
_entity_poly.type
_entity_poly.pdbx_seq_one_letter_code
_entity_poly.pdbx_strand_id
1 'polypeptide(L)' 'MRYTCNHCDRKFKTNSDLNEHVKVIHEGIVYRCDQCDRRFSSKSNLREHLKRVHPGEF' A
#
# COMPACT_ATOMS: atom_id res chain seq x y z
N MET A 1 -0.42 -1.66 20.59
CA MET A 1 0.31 -1.61 19.30
C MET A 1 1.67 -2.23 19.57
N ARG A 2 1.91 -3.45 19.09
CA ARG A 2 3.11 -4.25 19.43
C ARG A 2 4.20 -4.16 18.35
N TYR A 3 3.84 -3.70 17.15
CA TYR A 3 4.74 -3.61 16.01
C TYR A 3 5.17 -2.16 15.81
N THR A 4 6.42 -1.85 16.16
CA THR A 4 7.00 -0.52 16.02
C THR A 4 7.79 -0.44 14.73
N CYS A 5 7.71 0.69 14.03
CA CYS A 5 8.55 0.92 12.87
C CYS A 5 10.00 1.17 13.29
N ASN A 6 10.95 0.59 12.57
CA ASN A 6 12.38 0.80 12.85
C ASN A 6 12.94 2.07 12.21
N HIS A 7 12.18 2.70 11.31
CA HIS A 7 12.57 3.94 10.64
C HIS A 7 11.88 5.18 11.26
N CYS A 8 10.84 5.01 12.07
CA CYS A 8 10.13 6.09 12.77
C CYS A 8 9.37 5.57 14.00
N ASP A 9 8.96 6.45 14.90
CA ASP A 9 8.28 6.07 16.16
C ASP A 9 6.80 5.63 16.01
N ARG A 10 6.33 5.32 14.79
CA ARG A 10 4.97 4.84 14.59
C ARG A 10 4.81 3.39 15.07
N LYS A 11 3.67 3.13 15.71
CA LYS A 11 3.29 1.81 16.22
C LYS A 11 2.01 1.33 15.55
N PHE A 12 1.98 0.06 15.25
CA PHE A 12 0.90 -0.61 14.53
C PHE A 12 0.33 -1.77 15.34
N LYS A 13 -0.91 -2.13 15.00
CA LYS A 13 -1.63 -3.23 15.67
C LYS A 13 -1.20 -4.59 15.13
N THR A 14 -0.91 -4.67 13.82
CA THR A 14 -0.49 -5.91 13.16
C THR A 14 0.87 -5.74 12.47
N ASN A 15 1.53 -6.86 12.17
CA ASN A 15 2.76 -6.87 11.39
C ASN A 15 2.51 -6.42 9.94
N SER A 16 1.36 -6.80 9.36
CA SER A 16 0.95 -6.42 8.02
C SER A 16 0.84 -4.90 7.86
N ASP A 17 0.21 -4.23 8.82
CA ASP A 17 0.11 -2.76 8.83
C ASP A 17 1.49 -2.08 8.91
N LEU A 18 2.39 -2.61 9.74
CA LEU A 18 3.76 -2.11 9.85
C LEU A 18 4.52 -2.28 8.53
N ASN A 19 4.45 -3.46 7.94
CA ASN A 19 5.13 -3.77 6.68
C ASN A 19 4.60 -2.90 5.54
N GLU A 20 3.28 -2.69 5.49
CA GLU A 20 2.67 -1.76 4.54
C GLU A 20 3.16 -0.33 4.75
N HIS A 21 3.18 0.15 6.00
CA HIS A 21 3.73 1.47 6.33
C HIS A 21 5.18 1.62 5.88
N VAL A 22 6.03 0.63 6.14
CA VAL A 22 7.45 0.68 5.74
C VAL A 22 7.57 0.75 4.23
N LYS A 23 6.84 -0.10 3.50
CA LYS A 23 6.83 -0.08 2.03
C LYS A 23 6.43 1.27 1.48
N VAL A 24 5.32 1.84 1.96
CA VAL A 24 4.75 3.07 1.42
C VAL A 24 5.57 4.31 1.80
N ILE A 25 6.01 4.41 3.06
CA ILE A 25 6.60 5.64 3.62
C ILE A 25 8.13 5.65 3.54
N HIS A 26 8.77 4.51 3.77
CA HIS A 26 10.22 4.42 3.88
C HIS A 26 10.88 3.83 2.62
N GLU A 27 10.27 2.81 2.01
CA GLU A 27 10.77 2.25 0.75
C GLU A 27 10.20 3.00 -0.48
N GLY A 28 9.14 3.78 -0.30
CA GLY A 28 8.44 4.48 -1.41
C GLY A 28 7.74 3.54 -2.39
N ILE A 29 7.62 2.26 -2.03
CA ILE A 29 6.97 1.20 -2.80
C ILE A 29 5.46 1.38 -2.65
N VAL A 30 4.89 2.00 -3.67
CA VAL A 30 3.44 2.10 -3.86
C VAL A 30 3.06 1.43 -5.18
N TYR A 31 1.92 0.77 -5.19
CA TYR A 31 1.33 0.27 -6.42
C TYR A 31 0.58 1.43 -7.07
N ARG A 32 1.22 2.10 -8.02
CA ARG A 32 0.58 3.15 -8.81
C ARG A 32 -0.36 2.51 -9.83
N CYS A 33 -1.53 3.09 -10.01
CA CYS A 33 -2.34 2.82 -11.19
C CYS A 33 -1.68 3.49 -12.40
N ASP A 34 -1.58 2.79 -13.52
CA ASP A 34 -1.00 3.37 -14.74
C ASP A 34 -1.98 4.34 -15.43
N GLN A 35 -3.29 4.08 -15.26
CA GLN A 35 -4.37 4.85 -15.87
C GLN A 35 -4.79 6.09 -15.07
N CYS A 36 -4.36 6.23 -13.80
CA CYS A 36 -4.67 7.39 -12.99
C CYS A 36 -3.63 7.61 -11.89
N ASP A 37 -3.62 8.79 -11.28
CA ASP A 37 -2.63 9.13 -10.24
C ASP A 37 -2.88 8.46 -8.87
N ARG A 38 -3.78 7.46 -8.80
CA ARG A 38 -4.03 6.74 -7.55
C ARG A 38 -2.88 5.81 -7.21
N ARG A 39 -2.50 5.85 -5.92
CA ARG A 39 -1.48 5.02 -5.32
C ARG A 39 -2.13 4.09 -4.30
N PHE A 40 -1.78 2.82 -4.35
CA PHE A 40 -2.28 1.81 -3.44
C PHE A 40 -1.12 1.23 -2.64
N SER A 41 -1.42 0.90 -1.39
CA SER A 41 -0.47 0.31 -0.46
C SER A 41 -0.25 -1.20 -0.69
N SER A 42 -1.15 -1.85 -1.44
CA SER A 42 -1.08 -3.26 -1.78
C SER A 42 -1.53 -3.56 -3.21
N LYS A 43 -0.94 -4.61 -3.81
CA LYS A 43 -1.25 -5.05 -5.18
C LYS A 43 -2.69 -5.52 -5.32
N SER A 44 -3.24 -6.16 -4.29
CA SER A 44 -4.63 -6.60 -4.26
C SER A 44 -5.60 -5.44 -4.37
N ASN A 45 -5.33 -4.34 -3.66
CA ASN A 45 -6.15 -3.13 -3.72
C ASN A 45 -6.04 -2.44 -5.08
N LEU A 46 -4.83 -2.33 -5.66
CA LEU A 46 -4.67 -1.84 -7.03
C LEU A 46 -5.47 -2.70 -8.02
N ARG A 47 -5.39 -4.04 -7.88
CA ARG A 47 -6.12 -4.96 -8.74
C ARG A 47 -7.63 -4.78 -8.59
N GLU A 48 -8.16 -4.63 -7.39
CA GLU A 48 -9.58 -4.34 -7.20
C GLU A 48 -9.98 -2.99 -7.81
N HIS A 49 -9.14 -1.96 -7.63
CA HIS A 49 -9.33 -0.65 -8.25
C HIS A 49 -9.41 -0.73 -9.77
N LEU A 50 -8.46 -1.42 -10.42
CA LEU A 50 -8.48 -1.63 -11.87
C LEU A 50 -9.79 -2.32 -12.28
N LYS A 51 -10.22 -3.35 -11.54
CA LYS A 51 -11.47 -4.10 -11.81
C LYS A 51 -12.71 -3.23 -11.81
N ARG A 52 -12.78 -2.29 -10.85
CA ARG A 52 -13.97 -1.48 -10.63
C ARG A 52 -13.96 -0.18 -11.44
N VAL A 53 -12.79 0.42 -11.63
CA VAL A 53 -12.65 1.77 -12.20
C VAL A 53 -12.12 1.71 -13.63
N HIS A 54 -11.29 0.72 -13.95
CA HIS A 54 -10.69 0.52 -15.27
C HIS A 54 -11.01 -0.90 -15.80
N PRO A 55 -12.29 -1.25 -16.00
CA PRO A 55 -12.76 -2.63 -16.24
C PRO A 55 -12.23 -3.32 -17.52
N GLY A 56 -11.33 -2.67 -18.28
CA GLY A 56 -10.65 -3.23 -19.45
C GLY A 56 -9.16 -3.57 -19.26
N GLU A 57 -8.59 -3.37 -18.07
CA GLU A 57 -7.12 -3.41 -17.84
C GLU A 57 -6.68 -4.63 -16.99
N PHE A 58 -7.12 -5.83 -17.37
CA PHE A 58 -6.73 -7.11 -16.75
C PHE A 58 -5.88 -7.98 -17.67
#